data_AF-M5RPW4-F1
#
_entry.id   AF-M5RPW4-F1
#
_cell.length_a   1.000
_cell.length_b   1.000
_cell.length_c   1.000
_cell.angle_alpha   90.00
_cell.angle_beta   90.00
_cell.angle_gamma   90.00
#
_symmetry.space_group_name_H-M   'P 1'
#
loop_
_entity.id
_entity.type
_entity.pdbx_description
1 polymer ?
#
loop_
_entity_poly.entity_id
_entity_poly.type
_entity_poly.pdbx_seq_one_letter_code
_entity_poly.pdbx_strand_id
1 'polypeptide(L)'
;MSSYNRFGSSAPKFGLIMLEPNTPVYGCFPRWPENGEDFIHPNDVAIVTRRIPSERVFRRDRFDGTYYHYQYGTVHFRLRPCLWLAVESDGIDIGDSVETVGVGMERELFVAEVFGMYFVRRKGCILYRLRRGETTIPQLFHAQSMRVLTEKTHLRPGEINHPMPQVHDRGERIPGDLV
;
A
#
# COMPACT_ATOMS: atom_id res chain seq x y z
N MET A 1 71.01 2.21 -13.56
CA MET A 1 69.86 2.85 -14.23
C MET A 1 68.65 1.94 -14.06
N SER A 2 67.79 2.23 -13.08
CA SER A 2 66.53 1.50 -12.85
C SER A 2 65.42 2.55 -12.82
N SER A 3 64.61 2.53 -13.87
CA SER A 3 63.54 3.48 -14.15
C SER A 3 62.26 3.08 -13.40
N TYR A 4 61.94 3.83 -12.34
CA TYR A 4 60.64 3.78 -11.68
C TYR A 4 59.61 4.56 -12.51
N ASN A 5 58.71 3.86 -13.18
CA ASN A 5 57.51 4.45 -13.78
C ASN A 5 56.54 4.85 -12.67
N ARG A 6 56.39 6.17 -12.45
CA ARG A 6 55.27 6.74 -11.68
C ARG A 6 54.03 6.76 -12.56
N PHE A 7 53.20 5.73 -12.44
CA PHE A 7 51.80 5.84 -12.85
C PHE A 7 51.07 6.68 -11.80
N GLY A 8 50.78 7.94 -12.16
CA GLY A 8 49.83 8.77 -11.44
C GLY A 8 48.45 8.12 -11.52
N SER A 9 48.09 7.38 -10.47
CA SER A 9 46.73 6.91 -10.26
C SER A 9 45.86 8.12 -9.93
N SER A 10 45.27 8.72 -10.96
CA SER A 10 44.07 9.54 -10.82
C SER A 10 42.96 8.61 -10.36
N ALA A 11 42.85 8.41 -9.04
CA ALA A 11 41.70 7.78 -8.43
C ALA A 11 40.44 8.50 -8.94
N PRO A 12 39.45 7.80 -9.52
CA PRO A 12 38.20 8.43 -9.85
C PRO A 12 37.62 8.96 -8.54
N LYS A 13 37.32 10.27 -8.51
CA LYS A 13 36.47 10.87 -7.49
C LYS A 13 35.13 10.16 -7.59
N PHE A 14 34.93 9.10 -6.80
CA PHE A 14 33.62 8.60 -6.46
C PHE A 14 32.94 9.70 -5.64
N GLY A 15 32.41 10.70 -6.33
CA GLY A 15 31.34 11.50 -5.78
C GLY A 15 30.28 10.51 -5.33
N LEU A 16 29.94 10.57 -4.04
CA LEU A 16 28.76 9.93 -3.49
C LEU A 16 27.55 10.48 -4.25
N ILE A 17 27.26 9.89 -5.40
CA ILE A 17 25.92 9.86 -5.95
C ILE A 17 25.18 9.03 -4.90
N MET A 18 24.53 9.70 -3.96
CA MET A 18 23.48 9.07 -3.17
C MET A 18 22.49 8.56 -4.22
N LEU A 19 22.64 7.28 -4.59
CA LEU A 19 21.64 6.54 -5.35
C LEU A 19 20.38 6.68 -4.51
N GLU A 20 19.47 7.57 -4.93
CA GLU A 20 18.14 7.56 -4.38
C GLU A 20 17.64 6.13 -4.55
N PRO A 21 17.34 5.42 -3.44
CA PRO A 21 16.85 4.06 -3.57
C PRO A 21 15.59 4.12 -4.43
N ASN A 22 15.46 3.23 -5.43
CA ASN A 22 14.26 3.12 -6.27
C ASN A 22 13.04 3.04 -5.35
N THR A 23 12.33 4.14 -5.23
CA THR A 23 11.13 4.25 -4.40
C THR A 23 9.90 3.96 -5.25
N PRO A 24 8.84 3.37 -4.68
CA PRO A 24 8.71 2.99 -3.27
C PRO A 24 9.46 1.70 -2.91
N VAL A 25 9.98 1.64 -1.67
CA VAL A 25 10.50 0.41 -1.06
C VAL A 25 9.67 0.02 0.17
N TYR A 26 9.62 -1.27 0.47
CA TYR A 26 8.79 -1.81 1.56
C TYR A 26 9.66 -2.45 2.65
N GLY A 27 9.15 -2.44 3.88
CA GLY A 27 9.86 -3.03 5.00
C GLY A 27 9.13 -2.87 6.33
N CYS A 28 9.66 -3.51 7.37
CA CYS A 28 9.09 -3.46 8.71
C CYS A 28 10.14 -3.17 9.79
N PHE A 29 9.65 -2.84 10.99
CA PHE A 29 10.47 -2.57 12.16
C PHE A 29 10.15 -3.58 13.26
N PRO A 30 10.71 -4.80 13.21
CA PRO A 30 10.40 -5.84 14.18
C PRO A 30 10.98 -5.55 15.58
N ARG A 31 11.87 -4.56 15.67
CA ARG A 31 12.46 -4.05 16.92
C ARG A 31 12.57 -2.54 16.87
N TRP A 32 12.74 -1.94 18.04
CA TRP A 32 13.05 -0.53 18.16
C TRP A 32 14.44 -0.26 17.55
N PRO A 33 14.59 0.70 16.60
CA PRO A 33 15.83 0.84 15.82
C PRO A 33 17.08 1.18 16.64
N GLU A 34 16.93 2.03 17.66
CA GLU A 34 18.02 2.54 18.49
C GLU A 34 17.49 2.99 19.85
N ASN A 35 18.35 3.23 20.84
CA ASN A 35 17.92 3.70 22.15
C ASN A 35 17.40 5.15 22.06
N GLY A 36 16.16 5.39 22.50
CA GLY A 36 15.53 6.72 22.51
C GLY A 36 14.63 6.98 21.31
N GLU A 37 14.30 8.24 21.05
CA GLU A 37 13.32 8.69 20.05
C GLU A 37 13.89 9.71 19.05
N ASP A 38 15.21 9.97 19.09
CA ASP A 38 15.86 11.05 18.34
C ASP A 38 15.85 10.83 16.80
N PHE A 39 15.63 9.59 16.35
CA PHE A 39 15.40 9.28 14.95
C PHE A 39 13.99 9.65 14.47
N ILE A 40 13.03 9.88 15.38
CA ILE A 40 11.65 10.16 15.02
C ILE A 40 11.49 11.67 14.79
N HIS A 41 10.76 12.07 13.76
CA HIS A 41 10.38 13.47 13.63
C HIS A 41 9.55 13.90 14.85
N PRO A 42 9.81 15.06 15.50
CA PRO A 42 9.15 15.44 16.76
C PRO A 42 7.62 15.40 16.73
N ASN A 43 7.02 15.79 15.60
CA ASN A 43 5.55 15.78 15.42
C ASN A 43 4.95 14.37 15.25
N ASP A 44 5.77 13.36 15.01
CA ASP A 44 5.34 12.02 14.60
C ASP A 44 5.54 10.99 15.72
N VAL A 45 6.14 11.39 16.86
CA VAL A 45 6.46 10.51 18.01
C VAL A 45 5.24 9.71 18.47
N ALA A 46 4.10 10.37 18.67
CA ALA A 46 2.87 9.69 19.12
C ALA A 46 2.32 8.66 18.11
N ILE A 47 2.56 8.88 16.81
CA ILE A 47 2.13 7.96 15.75
C ILE A 47 3.08 6.76 15.69
N VAL A 48 4.39 7.03 15.73
CA VAL A 48 5.44 6.00 15.60
C VAL A 48 5.46 5.06 16.79
N THR A 49 5.39 5.57 18.01
CA THR A 49 5.39 4.78 19.25
C THR A 49 4.22 3.79 19.34
N ARG A 50 3.11 4.07 18.65
CA ARG A 50 1.94 3.17 18.56
C ARG A 50 2.04 2.11 17.45
N ARG A 51 3.02 2.25 16.55
CA ARG A 51 3.12 1.44 15.32
C ARG A 51 4.41 0.64 15.23
N ILE A 52 5.47 1.08 15.89
CA ILE A 52 6.78 0.42 15.96
C ILE A 52 7.05 0.10 17.44
N PRO A 53 7.68 -1.03 17.77
CA PRO A 53 8.01 -2.14 16.87
C PRO A 53 6.76 -2.93 16.45
N SER A 54 6.71 -3.35 15.19
CA SER A 54 5.70 -4.31 14.72
C SER A 54 6.09 -4.97 13.40
N GLU A 55 5.38 -6.04 13.07
CA GLU A 55 5.48 -6.73 11.78
C GLU A 55 4.70 -6.03 10.66
N ARG A 56 4.17 -4.81 10.90
CA ARG A 56 3.52 -4.04 9.84
C ARG A 56 4.52 -3.69 8.75
N VAL A 57 4.14 -3.94 7.50
CA VAL A 57 4.92 -3.53 6.33
C VAL A 57 4.56 -2.09 6.00
N PHE A 58 5.54 -1.21 6.09
CA PHE A 58 5.45 0.21 5.74
C PHE A 58 6.00 0.41 4.34
N ARG A 59 5.36 1.29 3.59
CA ARG A 59 5.88 1.82 2.33
C ARG A 59 6.76 3.03 2.63
N ARG A 60 7.91 3.13 1.99
CA ARG A 60 8.82 4.28 2.10
C ARG A 60 8.95 4.93 0.73
N ASP A 61 8.46 6.15 0.64
CA ASP A 61 8.18 6.81 -0.65
C ASP A 61 9.27 7.75 -1.10
N ARG A 62 9.94 8.45 -0.16
CA ARG A 62 10.96 9.44 -0.50
C ARG A 62 11.84 9.77 0.68
N PHE A 63 12.93 10.48 0.38
CA PHE A 63 13.83 11.09 1.35
C PHE A 63 13.89 12.60 1.10
N ASP A 64 13.76 13.42 2.13
CA ASP A 64 13.80 14.89 2.00
C ASP A 64 15.16 15.51 2.35
N GLY A 65 16.20 14.69 2.50
CA GLY A 65 17.53 15.10 2.94
C GLY A 65 17.78 14.90 4.43
N THR A 66 16.73 14.81 5.26
CA THR A 66 16.85 14.52 6.70
C THR A 66 16.01 13.32 7.13
N TYR A 67 14.80 13.20 6.61
CA TYR A 67 13.83 12.18 6.97
C TYR A 67 13.38 11.37 5.76
N TYR A 68 13.23 10.07 5.98
CA TYR A 68 12.45 9.20 5.12
C TYR A 68 10.96 9.36 5.44
N HIS A 69 10.14 9.39 4.39
CA HIS A 69 8.68 9.48 4.50
C HIS A 69 8.08 8.09 4.36
N TYR A 70 7.39 7.65 5.41
CA TYR A 70 6.74 6.35 5.49
C TYR A 70 5.23 6.50 5.42
N GLN A 71 4.59 5.50 4.82
CA GLN A 71 3.15 5.39 4.71
C GLN A 71 2.67 3.99 5.15
N TYR A 72 1.52 3.97 5.82
CA TYR A 72 0.74 2.77 6.11
C TYR A 72 -0.75 3.11 5.94
N GLY A 73 -1.27 2.89 4.73
CA GLY A 73 -2.58 3.38 4.34
C GLY A 73 -2.64 4.91 4.43
N THR A 74 -3.55 5.46 5.22
CA THR A 74 -3.68 6.92 5.41
C THR A 74 -2.71 7.50 6.44
N VAL A 75 -1.99 6.65 7.19
CA VAL A 75 -1.06 7.09 8.23
C VAL A 75 0.29 7.39 7.61
N HIS A 76 0.83 8.56 7.89
CA HIS A 76 2.14 9.02 7.43
C HIS A 76 3.00 9.41 8.62
N PHE A 77 4.31 9.13 8.52
CA PHE A 77 5.28 9.56 9.52
C PHE A 77 6.69 9.62 8.94
N ARG A 78 7.59 10.28 9.65
CA ARG A 78 8.96 10.56 9.23
C ARG A 78 9.96 10.04 10.22
N LEU A 79 10.96 9.32 9.72
CA LEU A 79 12.09 8.83 10.51
C LEU A 79 13.40 9.23 9.83
N ARG A 80 14.42 9.55 10.61
CA ARG A 80 15.80 9.62 10.15
C ARG A 80 16.26 8.24 9.64
N PRO A 81 17.31 8.19 8.82
CA PRO A 81 17.91 6.93 8.41
C PRO A 81 18.21 6.02 9.61
N CYS A 82 17.56 4.87 9.67
CA CYS A 82 17.70 3.89 10.73
C CYS A 82 17.59 2.47 10.15
N LEU A 83 18.03 1.47 10.93
CA LEU A 83 17.97 0.08 10.48
C LEU A 83 16.51 -0.41 10.48
N TRP A 84 16.12 -1.02 9.36
CA TRP A 84 14.81 -1.63 9.17
C TRP A 84 14.98 -2.92 8.36
N LEU A 85 13.99 -3.81 8.42
CA LEU A 85 13.99 -5.02 7.62
C LEU A 85 13.31 -4.74 6.28
N ALA A 86 14.10 -4.69 5.20
CA ALA A 86 13.55 -4.59 3.86
C ALA A 86 12.73 -5.84 3.51
N VAL A 87 11.60 -5.64 2.84
CA VAL A 87 10.66 -6.68 2.45
C VAL A 87 10.36 -6.51 0.96
N GLU A 88 10.39 -7.61 0.22
CA GLU A 88 10.00 -7.63 -1.18
C GLU A 88 8.48 -7.44 -1.31
N SER A 89 8.07 -6.57 -2.23
CA SER A 89 6.65 -6.29 -2.46
C SER A 89 6.02 -7.36 -3.33
N ASP A 90 4.79 -7.77 -3.01
CA ASP A 90 3.97 -8.61 -3.90
C ASP A 90 3.21 -7.76 -4.96
N GLY A 91 3.45 -6.44 -5.02
CA GLY A 91 2.69 -5.53 -5.89
C GLY A 91 1.28 -5.19 -5.40
N ILE A 92 0.98 -5.48 -4.13
CA ILE A 92 -0.29 -5.16 -3.45
C ILE A 92 0.00 -4.13 -2.35
N ASP A 93 -0.82 -3.09 -2.26
CA ASP A 93 -0.70 -2.03 -1.26
C ASP A 93 -2.00 -1.81 -0.47
N ILE A 94 -1.90 -1.11 0.66
CA ILE A 94 -3.06 -0.73 1.48
C ILE A 94 -3.93 0.26 0.69
N GLY A 95 -5.23 -0.02 0.62
CA GLY A 95 -6.21 0.70 -0.18
C GLY A 95 -6.58 0.00 -1.48
N ASP A 96 -5.81 -1.00 -1.91
CA ASP A 96 -6.13 -1.76 -3.11
C ASP A 96 -7.45 -2.53 -2.95
N SER A 97 -8.29 -2.47 -3.99
CA SER A 97 -9.45 -3.34 -4.09
C SER A 97 -9.00 -4.70 -4.62
N VAL A 98 -9.40 -5.76 -3.92
CA VAL A 98 -9.04 -7.13 -4.26
C VAL A 98 -10.28 -8.01 -4.27
N GLU A 99 -10.30 -9.00 -5.16
CA GLU A 99 -11.22 -10.12 -5.11
C GLU A 99 -10.50 -11.33 -4.53
N THR A 100 -11.09 -12.00 -3.55
CA THR A 100 -10.55 -13.28 -3.07
C THR A 100 -10.75 -14.35 -4.13
N VAL A 101 -9.69 -15.07 -4.47
CA VAL A 101 -9.79 -16.27 -5.29
C VAL A 101 -9.88 -17.48 -4.36
N GLY A 102 -10.98 -18.22 -4.47
CA GLY A 102 -11.24 -19.41 -3.67
C GLY A 102 -10.12 -20.43 -3.90
N VAL A 103 -9.33 -20.71 -2.86
CA VAL A 103 -8.38 -21.82 -2.87
C VAL A 103 -9.15 -23.05 -2.42
N GLY A 104 -9.64 -23.85 -3.38
CA GLY A 104 -10.53 -25.00 -3.14
C GLY A 104 -12.02 -24.63 -3.05
N MET A 105 -12.87 -25.62 -2.75
CA MET A 105 -14.34 -25.45 -2.66
C MET A 105 -14.82 -24.74 -1.37
N GLU A 106 -13.94 -24.35 -0.45
CA GLU A 106 -14.32 -23.92 0.91
C GLU A 106 -14.36 -22.40 1.14
N ARG A 107 -13.80 -21.58 0.24
CA ARG A 107 -13.69 -20.13 0.47
C ARG A 107 -14.66 -19.33 -0.39
N GLU A 108 -15.48 -18.53 0.28
CA GLU A 108 -16.39 -17.56 -0.34
C GLU A 108 -15.58 -16.52 -1.14
N LEU A 109 -16.00 -16.29 -2.38
CA LEU A 109 -15.47 -15.25 -3.25
C LEU A 109 -16.13 -13.92 -2.87
N PHE A 110 -15.33 -12.91 -2.54
CA PHE A 110 -15.83 -11.58 -2.26
C PHE A 110 -14.81 -10.52 -2.63
N VAL A 111 -15.31 -9.30 -2.84
CA VAL A 111 -14.49 -8.10 -3.02
C VAL A 111 -14.28 -7.43 -1.67
N ALA A 112 -13.05 -7.00 -1.41
CA ALA A 112 -12.66 -6.28 -0.22
C ALA A 112 -11.54 -5.27 -0.53
N GLU A 113 -11.25 -4.43 0.46
CA GLU A 113 -10.12 -3.51 0.44
C GLU A 113 -8.98 -4.06 1.30
N VAL A 114 -7.74 -3.93 0.84
CA VAL A 114 -6.55 -4.21 1.66
C VAL A 114 -6.43 -3.12 2.72
N PHE A 115 -6.58 -3.50 3.99
CA PHE A 115 -6.54 -2.57 5.13
C PHE A 115 -5.24 -2.67 5.93
N GLY A 116 -4.44 -3.71 5.72
CA GLY A 116 -3.16 -3.85 6.39
C GLY A 116 -2.25 -4.90 5.76
N MET A 117 -0.95 -4.71 5.94
CA MET A 117 0.11 -5.58 5.43
C MET A 117 1.03 -5.99 6.57
N TYR A 118 1.29 -7.28 6.71
CA TYR A 118 2.05 -7.85 7.82
C TYR A 118 3.10 -8.84 7.31
N PHE A 119 4.36 -8.63 7.68
CA PHE A 119 5.43 -9.53 7.29
C PHE A 119 5.52 -10.71 8.25
N VAL A 120 5.39 -11.93 7.73
CA VAL A 120 5.56 -13.15 8.51
C VAL A 120 6.99 -13.64 8.34
N ARG A 121 7.88 -13.18 9.22
CA ARG A 121 9.34 -13.45 9.15
C ARG A 121 9.71 -14.92 8.99
N ARG A 122 9.01 -15.83 9.69
CA ARG A 122 9.26 -17.28 9.58
C ARG A 122 8.99 -17.84 8.18
N LYS A 123 8.06 -17.22 7.44
CA LYS A 123 7.65 -17.64 6.10
C LYS A 123 8.25 -16.78 4.99
N GLY A 124 8.84 -15.64 5.33
CA GLY A 124 9.43 -14.71 4.36
C GLY A 124 8.42 -14.08 3.41
N CYS A 125 7.16 -13.89 3.83
CA CYS A 125 6.10 -13.37 2.96
C CYS A 125 5.22 -12.34 3.67
N ILE A 126 4.51 -11.53 2.88
CA ILE A 126 3.49 -10.59 3.36
C ILE A 126 2.15 -11.30 3.43
N LEU A 127 1.41 -11.07 4.51
CA LEU A 127 0.00 -11.37 4.61
C LEU A 127 -0.83 -10.11 4.75
N TYR A 128 -2.04 -10.15 4.20
CA TYR A 128 -2.90 -9.01 4.02
C TYR A 128 -4.14 -9.12 4.90
N ARG A 129 -4.50 -8.04 5.58
CA ARG A 129 -5.76 -7.92 6.29
C ARG A 129 -6.75 -7.20 5.40
N LEU A 130 -7.93 -7.78 5.26
CA LEU A 130 -8.98 -7.26 4.39
C LEU A 130 -10.09 -6.59 5.20
N ARG A 131 -10.78 -5.64 4.58
CA ARG A 131 -11.95 -4.95 5.13
C ARG A 131 -13.07 -4.88 4.09
N ARG A 132 -14.32 -5.07 4.53
CA ARG A 132 -15.53 -4.89 3.73
C ARG A 132 -16.39 -3.80 4.38
N GLY A 133 -16.44 -2.62 3.76
CA GLY A 133 -17.05 -1.43 4.38
C GLY A 133 -16.35 -1.13 5.70
N GLU A 134 -17.09 -1.20 6.81
CA GLU A 134 -16.53 -0.98 8.16
C GLU A 134 -16.06 -2.28 8.85
N THR A 135 -16.38 -3.44 8.29
CA THR A 135 -16.08 -4.73 8.92
C THR A 135 -14.69 -5.21 8.53
N THR A 136 -13.80 -5.32 9.51
CA THR A 136 -12.48 -5.93 9.32
C THR A 136 -12.59 -7.45 9.35
N ILE A 137 -12.01 -8.12 8.36
CA ILE A 137 -11.95 -9.58 8.31
C ILE A 137 -10.80 -10.06 9.21
N PRO A 138 -11.05 -10.94 10.19
CA PRO A 138 -10.02 -11.33 11.15
C PRO A 138 -8.85 -12.11 10.54
N GLN A 139 -9.13 -12.91 9.50
CA GLN A 139 -8.14 -13.74 8.83
C GLN A 139 -7.19 -12.90 7.97
N LEU A 140 -5.94 -13.35 7.89
CA LEU A 140 -4.95 -12.80 6.96
C LEU A 140 -4.88 -13.64 5.69
N PHE A 141 -4.69 -12.98 4.56
CA PHE A 141 -4.69 -13.56 3.23
C PHE A 141 -3.30 -13.51 2.60
N HIS A 142 -2.97 -14.50 1.79
CA HIS A 142 -1.78 -14.48 0.95
C HIS A 142 -2.07 -13.73 -0.35
N ALA A 143 -1.06 -13.08 -0.94
CA ALA A 143 -1.20 -12.46 -2.26
C ALA A 143 -1.80 -13.42 -3.31
N GLN A 144 -1.34 -14.67 -3.34
CA GLN A 144 -1.83 -15.71 -4.26
C GLN A 144 -3.31 -16.08 -4.09
N SER A 145 -3.91 -15.77 -2.94
CA SER A 145 -5.33 -16.01 -2.66
C SER A 145 -6.22 -14.82 -3.03
N MET A 146 -5.65 -13.82 -3.70
CA MET A 146 -6.33 -12.58 -4.05
C MET A 146 -5.95 -12.16 -5.47
N ARG A 147 -6.82 -11.38 -6.09
CA ARG A 147 -6.56 -10.71 -7.35
C ARG A 147 -6.83 -9.23 -7.19
N VAL A 148 -5.83 -8.39 -7.47
CA VAL A 148 -5.99 -6.93 -7.47
C VAL A 148 -6.94 -6.53 -8.61
N LEU A 149 -7.94 -5.73 -8.25
CA LEU A 149 -8.88 -5.14 -9.19
C LEU A 149 -8.32 -3.79 -9.63
N THR A 150 -7.49 -3.80 -10.67
CA THR A 150 -7.16 -2.59 -11.42
C THR A 150 -8.42 -2.10 -12.14
N GLU A 151 -8.75 -0.81 -12.01
CA GLU A 151 -10.11 -0.30 -12.24
C GLU A 151 -10.84 -0.71 -13.54
N LYS A 152 -12.13 -0.98 -13.32
CA LYS A 152 -13.34 -0.69 -14.12
C LYS A 152 -13.30 -1.04 -15.61
N THR A 153 -13.91 -2.17 -15.92
CA THR A 153 -14.58 -2.43 -17.20
C THR A 153 -15.20 -1.14 -17.74
N HIS A 154 -14.64 -0.62 -18.83
CA HIS A 154 -15.36 0.34 -19.65
C HIS A 154 -16.66 -0.32 -20.06
N LEU A 155 -17.79 0.14 -19.50
CA LEU A 155 -19.09 -0.19 -20.07
C LEU A 155 -19.00 0.26 -21.53
N ARG A 156 -19.19 -0.68 -22.47
CA ARG A 156 -19.41 -0.28 -23.85
C ARG A 156 -20.57 0.73 -23.83
N PRO A 157 -20.44 1.87 -24.51
CA PRO A 157 -21.59 2.74 -24.72
C PRO A 157 -22.73 1.87 -25.24
N GLY A 158 -23.89 1.90 -24.57
CA GLY A 158 -25.03 1.14 -25.05
C GLY A 158 -25.36 1.60 -26.47
N GLU A 159 -25.18 0.72 -27.46
CA GLU A 159 -25.55 0.99 -28.86
C GLU A 159 -27.07 1.05 -29.05
N ILE A 160 -27.83 0.66 -28.02
CA ILE A 160 -29.28 0.66 -28.03
C ILE A 160 -29.76 2.06 -27.64
N ASN A 161 -30.25 2.81 -28.62
CA ASN A 161 -31.08 3.98 -28.39
C ASN A 161 -32.36 3.53 -27.67
N HIS A 162 -32.35 3.61 -26.35
CA HIS A 162 -33.58 3.46 -25.57
C HIS A 162 -34.48 4.66 -25.89
N PRO A 163 -35.68 4.46 -26.46
CA PRO A 163 -36.61 5.55 -26.63
C PRO A 163 -36.92 6.11 -25.25
N MET A 164 -36.72 7.42 -25.07
CA MET A 164 -37.18 8.10 -23.87
C MET A 164 -38.69 7.82 -23.72
N PRO A 165 -39.17 7.41 -22.54
CA PRO A 165 -40.60 7.25 -22.32
C PRO A 165 -41.24 8.60 -22.64
N GLN A 166 -42.09 8.63 -23.67
CA GLN A 166 -42.91 9.79 -23.93
C GLN A 166 -43.84 9.92 -22.75
N VAL A 167 -43.66 11.00 -21.97
CA VAL A 167 -44.63 11.40 -20.96
C VAL A 167 -45.87 11.82 -21.73
N HIS A 168 -46.72 10.84 -22.06
CA HIS A 168 -48.09 11.15 -22.40
C HIS A 168 -48.73 11.60 -21.10
N ASP A 169 -49.15 12.86 -21.08
CA ASP A 169 -49.88 13.52 -20.00
C ASP A 169 -51.30 12.93 -19.87
N ARG A 170 -51.40 11.60 -19.83
CA ARG A 170 -52.58 10.86 -19.36
C ARG A 170 -52.36 10.51 -17.91
N GLY A 171 -52.30 11.56 -17.08
CA GLY A 171 -52.75 11.40 -15.71
C GLY A 171 -54.23 11.05 -15.73
N GLU A 172 -54.56 9.76 -15.77
CA GLU A 172 -55.87 9.32 -15.27
C GLU A 172 -55.94 9.74 -13.80
N ARG A 173 -56.57 10.88 -13.55
CA ARG A 173 -57.03 11.23 -12.21
C ARG A 173 -58.08 10.19 -11.85
N ILE A 174 -57.77 9.28 -10.95
CA ILE A 174 -58.76 8.43 -10.30
C ILE A 174 -59.71 9.39 -9.55
N PRO A 175 -61.00 9.51 -9.95
CA PRO A 175 -61.96 10.29 -9.19
C PRO A 175 -62.55 9.39 -8.10
N GLY A 176 -62.27 9.73 -6.85
CA GLY A 176 -62.93 9.17 -5.66
C GLY A 176 -62.14 9.55 -4.41
N ASP A 177 -62.70 10.09 -3.33
CA ASP A 177 -64.09 10.35 -2.99
C ASP A 177 -64.12 11.55 -2.02
N LEU A 178 -65.13 12.40 -2.20
CA LEU A 178 -65.58 13.33 -1.16
C LEU A 178 -66.45 12.54 -0.18
N VAL A 179 -65.98 12.37 1.05
CA VAL A 179 -66.79 12.46 2.29
C VAL A 179 -65.93 13.08 3.38
#